data_AF-Q586I8-F1
#
_entry.id   AF-Q586I8-F1
#
_cell.length_a   1.000
_cell.length_b   1.000
_cell.length_c   1.000
_cell.angle_alpha   90.00
_cell.angle_beta   90.00
_cell.angle_gamma   90.00
#
_symmetry.space_group_name_H-M   'P 1'
#
loop_
_entity.id
_entity.type
_entity.pdbx_description
1 polymer ?
#
loop_
_entity_poly.entity_id
_entity_poly.type
_entity_poly.pdbx_seq_one_letter_code
_entity_poly.pdbx_strand_id
1 'polypeptide(L)'
;MNKQSLYEGFKKVYNSVVGVKTTSSFHETGTLTPMEFIQAGDELLHKMPVWSWAEGPENIQPFLPPNKKYLVYRGAPCYERAAVAGNDDADEIVEDDDDEWITTHANRVLKATTEIAAEKTINWDDDDDDDDANNNNNVVVVDSSRKDEGDDDEDADRDQTERRRCRLYDVYMVYDQYYQTPRIFLIGYAEDHVTPLTTSEMMEDVYPVNRERTVSIDPHPFLQAACISIHPCRHAETMRRMIQHMKQRFEESSPETAKFVFPTHMALFLFLKFISSAVPSIEYDLSTGIDI
;
A
#
# COMPACT_ATOMS: atom_id res chain seq x y z
N MET A 1 -21.75 12.43 -11.79
CA MET A 1 -20.50 12.75 -11.05
C MET A 1 -20.03 11.44 -10.43
N ASN A 2 -18.82 10.96 -10.72
CA ASN A 2 -18.35 9.69 -10.15
C ASN A 2 -18.25 9.80 -8.61
N LYS A 3 -18.67 8.77 -7.87
CA LYS A 3 -18.65 8.71 -6.40
C LYS A 3 -17.22 9.06 -5.87
N GLN A 4 -16.15 8.64 -6.55
CA GLN A 4 -14.75 8.99 -6.20
C GLN A 4 -14.49 10.51 -6.22
N SER A 5 -15.00 11.22 -7.23
CA SER A 5 -14.83 12.67 -7.35
C SER A 5 -15.55 13.44 -6.25
N LEU A 6 -16.73 12.97 -5.83
CA LEU A 6 -17.47 13.53 -4.71
C LEU A 6 -16.69 13.35 -3.39
N TYR A 7 -16.12 12.17 -3.19
CA TYR A 7 -15.32 11.87 -2.00
C TYR A 7 -14.04 12.70 -1.93
N GLU A 8 -13.31 12.86 -3.04
CA GLU A 8 -12.16 13.75 -3.12
C GLU A 8 -12.54 15.22 -2.85
N GLY A 9 -13.70 15.65 -3.34
CA GLY A 9 -14.27 16.96 -3.01
C GLY A 9 -14.54 17.12 -1.52
N PHE A 10 -15.16 16.12 -0.89
CA PHE A 10 -15.42 16.09 0.55
C PHE A 10 -14.12 16.12 1.37
N LYS A 11 -13.13 15.29 1.03
CA LYS A 11 -11.83 15.28 1.71
C LYS A 11 -11.16 16.64 1.67
N LYS A 12 -11.19 17.34 0.52
CA LYS A 12 -10.63 18.70 0.40
C LYS A 12 -11.33 19.70 1.32
N VAL A 13 -12.66 19.67 1.37
CA VAL A 13 -13.44 20.54 2.26
C VAL A 13 -13.14 20.22 3.72
N TYR A 14 -13.17 18.94 4.11
CA TYR A 14 -12.86 18.49 5.46
C TYR A 14 -11.46 18.92 5.89
N ASN A 15 -10.45 18.68 5.05
CA ASN A 15 -9.06 19.05 5.30
C ASN A 15 -8.88 20.56 5.45
N SER A 16 -9.63 21.36 4.69
CA SER A 16 -9.62 22.82 4.82
C SER A 16 -10.25 23.31 6.14
N VAL A 17 -11.22 22.59 6.70
CA VAL A 17 -11.93 22.97 7.93
C VAL A 17 -11.21 22.48 9.18
N VAL A 18 -10.79 21.22 9.20
CA VAL A 18 -10.13 20.59 10.35
C VAL A 18 -8.66 20.99 10.44
N GLY A 19 -8.05 21.35 9.32
CA GLY A 19 -6.63 21.69 9.27
C GLY A 19 -5.73 20.46 9.38
N VAL A 20 -4.49 20.69 9.78
CA VAL A 20 -3.42 19.68 9.75
C VAL A 20 -3.10 19.25 11.17
N LYS A 21 -2.86 17.94 11.36
CA LYS A 21 -2.44 17.36 12.65
C LYS A 21 -1.10 17.94 13.08
N THR A 22 -1.05 18.58 14.25
CA THR A 22 0.17 19.17 14.82
C THR A 22 0.66 18.46 16.07
N THR A 23 -0.19 17.67 16.72
CA THR A 23 0.14 16.94 17.95
C THR A 23 0.37 15.46 17.66
N SER A 24 1.47 14.92 18.19
CA SER A 24 1.78 13.49 18.13
C SER A 24 0.71 12.69 18.89
N SER A 25 0.26 11.59 18.31
CA SER A 25 -0.57 10.59 18.98
C SER A 25 -0.37 9.20 18.35
N PHE A 26 0.84 8.95 17.84
CA PHE A 26 1.12 7.79 17.00
C PHE A 26 0.90 6.48 17.75
N HIS A 27 1.30 6.39 19.01
CA HIS A 27 1.13 5.18 19.82
C HIS A 27 -0.34 4.90 20.18
N GLU A 28 -1.16 5.94 20.29
CA GLU A 28 -2.58 5.82 20.65
C GLU A 28 -3.49 5.56 19.45
N THR A 29 -3.16 6.13 18.28
CA THR A 29 -4.06 6.13 17.12
C THR A 29 -3.45 5.53 15.86
N GLY A 30 -2.13 5.36 15.79
CA GLY A 30 -1.40 4.97 14.57
C GLY A 30 -1.32 6.06 13.51
N THR A 31 -1.83 7.27 13.78
CA THR A 31 -1.74 8.41 12.85
C THR A 31 -0.43 9.16 13.03
N LEU A 32 0.13 9.69 11.95
CA LEU A 32 1.33 10.53 11.96
C LEU A 32 0.96 12.00 11.75
N THR A 33 1.72 12.90 12.37
CA THR A 33 1.79 14.30 11.95
C THR A 33 2.64 14.42 10.68
N PRO A 34 2.52 15.52 9.91
CA PRO A 34 3.42 15.76 8.77
C PRO A 34 4.89 15.83 9.18
N MET A 35 5.19 16.35 10.38
CA MET A 35 6.57 16.41 10.87
C MET A 35 7.12 15.01 11.18
N GLU A 36 6.31 14.14 11.79
CA GLU A 36 6.69 12.75 12.02
C GLU A 36 6.84 11.97 10.71
N PHE A 37 5.98 12.23 9.71
CA PHE A 37 6.13 11.67 8.37
C PHE A 37 7.45 12.10 7.71
N ILE A 38 7.82 13.39 7.81
CA ILE A 38 9.11 13.88 7.31
C ILE A 38 10.28 13.21 8.04
N GLN A 39 10.24 13.16 9.37
CA GLN A 39 11.31 12.55 10.17
C GLN A 39 11.48 11.06 9.86
N ALA A 40 10.37 10.34 9.71
CA ALA A 40 10.41 8.93 9.36
C ALA A 40 10.85 8.71 7.90
N GLY A 41 10.54 9.63 6.99
CA GLY A 41 11.08 9.61 5.63
C GLY A 41 12.57 9.92 5.56
N ASP A 42 13.05 10.85 6.37
CA ASP A 42 14.50 11.13 6.48
C ASP A 42 15.27 9.91 7.02
N GLU A 43 14.69 9.21 8.00
CA GLU A 43 15.27 7.95 8.50
C GLU A 43 15.22 6.84 7.44
N LEU A 44 14.11 6.73 6.70
CA LEU A 44 13.97 5.79 5.59
C LEU A 44 15.09 5.99 4.55
N LEU A 45 15.32 7.23 4.12
CA LEU A 45 16.41 7.57 3.20
C LEU A 45 17.79 7.24 3.78
N HIS A 46 17.98 7.44 5.08
CA HIS A 46 19.25 7.17 5.74
C HIS A 46 19.59 5.67 5.75
N LYS A 47 18.60 4.79 5.96
CA LYS A 47 18.81 3.33 6.00
C LYS A 47 18.64 2.65 4.64
N MET A 48 17.77 3.18 3.78
CA MET A 48 17.38 2.61 2.49
C MET A 48 17.55 3.70 1.40
N PRO A 49 18.78 3.92 0.91
CA PRO A 49 19.07 4.97 -0.06
C PRO A 49 18.47 4.73 -1.46
N VAL A 50 17.73 3.64 -1.65
CA VAL A 50 16.86 3.41 -2.82
C VAL A 50 15.65 4.35 -2.83
N TRP A 51 15.23 4.83 -1.65
CA TRP A 51 14.20 5.85 -1.51
C TRP A 51 14.79 7.26 -1.64
N SER A 52 13.99 8.18 -2.14
CA SER A 52 14.35 9.60 -2.26
C SER A 52 13.13 10.50 -2.06
N TRP A 53 13.34 11.72 -1.56
CA TRP A 53 12.30 12.74 -1.52
C TRP A 53 12.14 13.37 -2.90
N ALA A 54 10.90 13.57 -3.31
CA ALA A 54 10.55 14.30 -4.53
C ALA A 54 9.97 15.68 -4.22
N GLU A 55 10.25 16.60 -5.15
CA GLU A 55 9.69 17.93 -5.13
C GLU A 55 8.27 17.96 -5.70
N GLY A 56 7.49 18.95 -5.30
CA GLY A 56 6.15 19.14 -5.84
C GLY A 56 5.57 20.52 -5.48
N PRO A 57 4.49 20.93 -6.15
CA PRO A 57 3.94 22.25 -5.98
C PRO A 57 3.34 22.45 -4.58
N GLU A 58 3.51 23.65 -4.04
CA GLU A 58 3.14 23.99 -2.65
C GLU A 58 1.63 23.91 -2.38
N ASN A 59 0.81 24.17 -3.39
CA ASN A 59 -0.65 24.25 -3.25
C ASN A 59 -1.33 22.90 -2.94
N ILE A 60 -0.69 21.76 -3.26
CA ILE A 60 -1.28 20.44 -3.00
C ILE A 60 -1.16 20.09 -1.51
N GLN A 61 0.01 20.36 -0.91
CA GLN A 61 0.28 20.10 0.51
C GLN A 61 1.11 21.26 1.10
N PRO A 62 0.47 22.39 1.47
CA PRO A 62 1.18 23.58 1.96
C PRO A 62 1.86 23.36 3.31
N PHE A 63 1.48 22.31 4.04
CA PHE A 63 2.04 21.93 5.34
C PHE A 63 3.31 21.07 5.24
N LEU A 64 3.73 20.67 4.03
CA LEU A 64 5.00 20.00 3.77
C LEU A 64 5.97 20.92 3.01
N PRO A 65 7.28 20.83 3.23
CA PRO A 65 8.28 21.54 2.44
C PRO A 65 8.19 21.24 0.94
N PRO A 66 8.55 22.19 0.05
CA PRO A 66 8.54 21.99 -1.40
C PRO A 66 9.38 20.81 -1.89
N ASN A 67 10.48 20.52 -1.21
CA ASN A 67 11.44 19.47 -1.55
C ASN A 67 11.21 18.14 -0.81
N LYS A 68 10.14 18.03 -0.02
CA LYS A 68 9.78 16.82 0.75
C LYS A 68 8.29 16.57 0.68
N LYS A 69 7.75 16.47 -0.55
CA LYS A 69 6.32 16.28 -0.78
C LYS A 69 5.92 14.81 -0.68
N TYR A 70 6.70 13.94 -1.29
CA TYR A 70 6.46 12.50 -1.31
C TYR A 70 7.78 11.76 -1.48
N LEU A 71 7.79 10.49 -1.08
CA LEU A 71 8.93 9.60 -1.22
C LEU A 71 8.76 8.76 -2.49
N VAL A 72 9.87 8.44 -3.14
CA VAL A 72 9.90 7.64 -4.37
C VAL A 72 10.99 6.60 -4.27
N TYR A 73 10.64 5.36 -4.59
CA TYR A 73 11.57 4.30 -4.94
C TYR A 73 11.27 3.88 -6.39
N ARG A 74 12.23 4.07 -7.30
CA ARG A 74 12.10 3.73 -8.71
C ARG A 74 12.68 2.36 -9.02
N GLY A 75 11.95 1.56 -9.79
CA GLY A 75 12.41 0.25 -10.26
C GLY A 75 12.51 -0.80 -9.16
N ALA A 76 11.60 -0.79 -8.19
CA ALA A 76 11.45 -1.87 -7.22
C ALA A 76 11.09 -3.19 -7.94
N PRO A 77 11.91 -4.25 -7.83
CA PRO A 77 11.68 -5.47 -8.58
C PRO A 77 10.54 -6.30 -7.99
N CYS A 78 9.83 -7.01 -8.88
CA CYS A 78 8.75 -7.94 -8.58
C CYS A 78 8.93 -9.19 -9.43
N TYR A 79 9.56 -10.22 -8.85
CA TYR A 79 9.98 -11.42 -9.58
C TYR A 79 8.88 -12.47 -9.74
N GLU A 80 7.88 -12.44 -8.87
CA GLU A 80 6.78 -13.41 -8.86
C GLU A 80 5.43 -12.72 -8.74
N ARG A 81 4.37 -13.45 -9.10
CA ARG A 81 2.99 -12.99 -8.92
C ARG A 81 2.51 -13.39 -7.53
N ALA A 82 1.59 -12.62 -6.96
CA ALA A 82 1.02 -12.99 -5.68
C ALA A 82 0.31 -14.35 -5.81
N ALA A 83 0.78 -15.34 -5.05
CA ALA A 83 0.35 -16.72 -5.20
C ALA A 83 -1.18 -16.85 -5.05
N VAL A 84 -1.80 -17.55 -5.99
CA VAL A 84 -3.21 -17.95 -5.91
C VAL A 84 -3.28 -19.23 -5.09
N ALA A 85 -3.28 -19.11 -3.75
CA ALA A 85 -3.58 -20.16 -2.75
C ALA A 85 -3.59 -21.63 -3.25
N GLY A 86 -2.46 -22.11 -3.77
CA GLY A 86 -2.33 -23.43 -4.37
C GLY A 86 -0.96 -24.08 -4.16
N ASN A 87 -0.08 -23.43 -3.39
CA ASN A 87 1.19 -24.00 -2.99
C ASN A 87 1.11 -24.26 -1.49
N ASP A 88 1.06 -25.54 -1.10
CA ASP A 88 0.91 -26.05 0.29
C ASP A 88 2.09 -25.69 1.23
N ASP A 89 2.96 -24.77 0.83
CA ASP A 89 4.05 -24.27 1.66
C ASP A 89 3.53 -23.11 2.52
N ALA A 90 2.95 -23.52 3.64
CA ALA A 90 2.40 -22.73 4.71
C ALA A 90 3.26 -21.52 5.13
N ASP A 91 2.94 -20.34 4.60
CA ASP A 91 2.91 -19.15 5.44
C ASP A 91 1.58 -19.19 6.20
N GLU A 92 1.67 -19.37 7.52
CA GLU A 92 0.52 -19.46 8.43
C GLU A 92 -0.28 -18.15 8.34
N ILE A 93 -1.33 -18.17 7.52
CA ILE A 93 -2.34 -17.13 7.41
C ILE A 93 -3.01 -17.06 8.79
N VAL A 94 -2.76 -15.98 9.53
CA VAL A 94 -3.57 -15.68 10.71
C VAL A 94 -4.87 -15.09 10.19
N GLU A 95 -5.88 -15.94 10.10
CA GLU A 95 -7.27 -15.51 10.17
C GLU A 95 -7.50 -15.13 11.65
N ASP A 96 -7.43 -13.86 12.09
CA ASP A 96 -8.36 -13.56 13.19
C ASP A 96 -9.76 -13.65 12.58
N ASP A 97 -10.67 -14.24 13.35
CA ASP A 97 -12.11 -14.31 13.03
C ASP A 97 -12.73 -12.92 12.79
N ASP A 98 -12.04 -11.84 13.19
CA ASP A 98 -12.41 -10.43 12.99
C ASP A 98 -11.48 -9.68 12.00
N ASP A 99 -10.51 -10.34 11.37
CA ASP A 99 -9.47 -9.69 10.55
C ASP A 99 -9.87 -9.48 9.10
N GLU A 100 -10.42 -8.30 8.84
CA GLU A 100 -10.63 -7.79 7.48
C GLU A 100 -9.30 -7.55 6.72
N TRP A 101 -8.15 -7.65 7.40
CA TRP A 101 -6.79 -7.58 6.83
C TRP A 101 -5.96 -8.78 7.25
N ILE A 102 -5.57 -9.61 6.29
CA ILE A 102 -4.62 -10.71 6.53
C ILE A 102 -3.22 -10.11 6.59
N THR A 103 -2.67 -9.99 7.79
CA THR A 103 -1.23 -9.80 7.98
C THR A 103 -0.56 -11.16 7.98
N THR A 104 0.20 -11.48 6.94
CA THR A 104 1.07 -12.67 6.92
C THR A 104 2.25 -12.44 7.87
N HIS A 105 2.02 -12.64 9.16
CA HIS A 105 3.09 -12.83 10.12
C HIS A 105 3.10 -14.29 10.54
N ALA A 106 4.25 -14.95 10.35
CA ALA A 106 4.56 -16.18 11.03
C ALA A 106 4.40 -15.96 12.55
N ASN A 107 3.56 -16.79 13.19
CA ASN A 107 3.56 -17.14 14.62
C ASN A 107 2.55 -16.43 15.57
N ARG A 108 1.54 -17.23 15.97
CA ARG A 108 1.09 -17.58 17.36
C ARG A 108 0.28 -16.58 18.24
N VAL A 109 -1.06 -16.74 18.18
CA VAL A 109 -2.00 -17.20 19.26
C VAL A 109 -2.22 -16.32 20.53
N LEU A 110 -3.46 -15.77 20.62
CA LEU A 110 -4.38 -15.42 21.74
C LEU A 110 -4.54 -13.95 22.24
N LYS A 111 -5.79 -13.47 22.06
CA LYS A 111 -6.76 -12.93 23.06
C LYS A 111 -7.03 -11.41 23.19
N ALA A 112 -8.34 -11.11 23.09
CA ALA A 112 -9.16 -10.14 23.84
C ALA A 112 -9.25 -8.65 23.40
N THR A 113 -10.28 -8.38 22.58
CA THR A 113 -11.34 -7.34 22.68
C THR A 113 -10.96 -5.91 23.07
N THR A 114 -11.11 -4.94 22.16
CA THR A 114 -11.30 -3.51 22.49
C THR A 114 -12.13 -2.74 21.44
N GLU A 115 -12.70 -1.62 21.89
CA GLU A 115 -13.83 -0.85 21.33
C GLU A 115 -13.59 -0.12 20.00
N ILE A 116 -14.72 0.03 19.29
CA ILE A 116 -14.95 0.54 17.94
C ILE A 116 -14.75 2.06 17.87
N ALA A 117 -13.91 2.52 16.93
CA ALA A 117 -13.92 3.90 16.44
C ALA A 117 -14.69 3.96 15.10
N ALA A 118 -15.48 5.02 14.91
CA ALA A 118 -16.36 5.19 13.76
C ALA A 118 -15.65 4.91 12.42
N GLU A 119 -16.11 3.86 11.73
CA GLU A 119 -15.52 3.37 10.48
C GLU A 119 -15.62 4.42 9.38
N LYS A 120 -14.47 4.69 8.74
CA LYS A 120 -14.35 5.44 7.49
C LYS A 120 -14.02 4.47 6.36
N THR A 121 -14.86 3.46 6.14
CA THR A 121 -14.74 2.50 5.05
C THR A 121 -15.76 2.80 3.96
N ILE A 122 -15.34 2.73 2.70
CA ILE A 122 -16.22 2.71 1.53
C ILE A 122 -15.70 1.58 0.65
N ASN A 123 -16.49 0.52 0.51
CA ASN A 123 -16.38 -0.43 -0.59
C ASN A 123 -17.15 0.14 -1.77
N TRP A 124 -16.55 0.20 -2.96
CA TRP A 124 -17.15 0.89 -4.12
C TRP A 124 -17.95 -0.04 -5.03
N ASP A 125 -17.81 -1.36 -4.87
CA ASP A 125 -18.34 -2.34 -5.82
C ASP A 125 -19.62 -3.07 -5.37
N ASP A 126 -20.17 -2.74 -4.20
CA ASP A 126 -21.47 -3.27 -3.78
C ASP A 126 -22.60 -2.32 -4.20
N ASP A 127 -23.40 -2.82 -5.15
CA ASP A 127 -24.73 -2.36 -5.58
C ASP A 127 -24.81 -0.96 -6.25
N ASP A 128 -25.07 -0.96 -7.56
CA ASP A 128 -26.16 -0.20 -8.20
C ASP A 128 -26.23 -0.60 -9.69
N ASP A 129 -27.18 -1.49 -10.01
CA ASP A 129 -27.81 -1.59 -11.33
C ASP A 129 -28.37 -0.20 -11.69
N ASP A 130 -27.71 0.55 -12.57
CA ASP A 130 -28.37 1.64 -13.27
C ASP A 130 -27.79 1.79 -14.68
N ASP A 131 -28.63 1.38 -15.64
CA ASP A 131 -28.56 1.69 -17.05
C ASP A 131 -28.33 3.19 -17.26
N ASP A 132 -27.16 3.59 -17.77
CA ASP A 132 -27.13 4.75 -18.66
C ASP A 132 -26.04 4.62 -19.70
N ALA A 133 -26.51 4.44 -20.93
CA ALA A 133 -25.73 4.45 -22.13
C ALA A 133 -24.99 5.79 -22.31
N ASN A 134 -23.86 5.71 -23.04
CA ASN A 134 -23.27 6.78 -23.82
C ASN A 134 -22.41 7.81 -23.06
N ASN A 135 -21.10 7.56 -22.96
CA ASN A 135 -20.13 8.52 -23.49
C ASN A 135 -18.76 7.90 -23.79
N ASN A 136 -18.29 8.21 -24.99
CA ASN A 136 -17.07 7.78 -25.65
C ASN A 136 -15.82 8.32 -24.92
N ASN A 137 -15.07 7.48 -24.20
CA ASN A 137 -13.71 7.82 -23.76
C ASN A 137 -12.70 6.90 -24.42
N ASN A 138 -11.82 7.54 -25.19
CA ASN A 138 -10.85 7.00 -26.11
C ASN A 138 -9.72 6.25 -25.37
N VAL A 139 -9.92 4.97 -25.06
CA VAL A 139 -8.83 4.06 -24.67
C VAL A 139 -8.29 3.40 -25.95
N VAL A 140 -7.02 3.66 -26.23
CA VAL A 140 -6.29 3.08 -27.36
C VAL A 140 -6.07 1.59 -27.08
N VAL A 141 -6.97 0.76 -27.60
CA VAL A 141 -6.80 -0.70 -27.63
C VAL A 141 -5.87 -1.06 -28.78
N VAL A 142 -4.67 -1.53 -28.46
CA VAL A 142 -3.77 -2.16 -29.43
C VAL A 142 -4.12 -3.64 -29.49
N ASP A 143 -4.97 -3.99 -30.46
CA ASP A 143 -5.28 -5.36 -30.86
C ASP A 143 -4.04 -5.98 -31.52
N SER A 144 -3.47 -7.00 -30.88
CA SER A 144 -2.44 -7.87 -31.46
C SER A 144 -3.00 -9.27 -31.67
N SER A 145 -3.94 -9.40 -32.60
CA SER A 145 -4.35 -10.71 -33.11
C SER A 145 -3.26 -11.32 -33.99
N ARG A 146 -2.50 -12.29 -33.47
CA ARG A 146 -1.81 -13.31 -34.28
C ARG A 146 -2.19 -14.68 -33.74
N LYS A 147 -3.08 -15.35 -34.48
CA LYS A 147 -3.29 -16.79 -34.40
C LYS A 147 -2.13 -17.46 -35.11
N ASP A 148 -1.36 -18.26 -34.39
CA ASP A 148 -0.50 -19.26 -35.00
C ASP A 148 -0.89 -20.61 -34.41
N GLU A 149 -1.42 -21.48 -35.27
CA GLU A 149 -1.80 -22.85 -34.93
C GLU A 149 -0.58 -23.74 -35.22
N GLY A 150 0.05 -24.26 -34.17
CA GLY A 150 1.20 -25.14 -34.31
C GLY A 150 1.47 -25.98 -33.06
N ASP A 151 1.03 -27.23 -33.12
CA ASP A 151 1.50 -28.46 -32.45
C ASP A 151 2.27 -28.38 -31.12
N ASP A 152 1.62 -28.94 -30.10
CA ASP A 152 2.07 -29.97 -29.15
C ASP A 152 3.39 -29.79 -28.34
N ASP A 153 3.17 -29.68 -27.03
CA ASP A 153 4.05 -29.99 -25.88
C ASP A 153 5.23 -29.07 -25.50
N GLU A 154 5.59 -28.04 -26.27
CA GLU A 154 6.56 -27.01 -25.80
C GLU A 154 5.91 -25.81 -25.07
N ASP A 155 4.58 -25.68 -25.10
CA ASP A 155 3.88 -24.51 -24.55
C ASP A 155 3.93 -24.40 -23.01
N ALA A 156 4.09 -25.52 -22.31
CA ALA A 156 4.14 -25.50 -20.85
C ALA A 156 5.37 -24.73 -20.29
N ASP A 157 6.49 -24.73 -21.02
CA ASP A 157 7.71 -24.03 -20.61
C ASP A 157 7.65 -22.54 -20.99
N ARG A 158 7.06 -22.20 -22.14
CA ARG A 158 6.79 -20.81 -22.54
C ARG A 158 5.84 -20.10 -21.59
N ASP A 159 4.74 -20.74 -21.22
CA ASP A 159 3.73 -20.14 -20.32
C ASP A 159 4.30 -19.89 -18.92
N GLN A 160 5.18 -20.78 -18.43
CA GLN A 160 5.92 -20.55 -17.18
C GLN A 160 6.93 -19.42 -17.30
N THR A 161 7.63 -19.31 -18.44
CA THR A 161 8.63 -18.26 -18.66
C THR A 161 7.98 -16.87 -18.73
N GLU A 162 6.84 -16.74 -19.42
CA GLU A 162 6.08 -15.49 -19.49
C GLU A 162 5.54 -15.07 -18.12
N ARG A 163 4.96 -16.00 -17.33
CA ARG A 163 4.46 -15.70 -15.97
C ARG A 163 5.55 -15.29 -14.98
N ARG A 164 6.80 -15.73 -15.18
CA ARG A 164 7.94 -15.44 -14.30
C ARG A 164 8.77 -14.24 -14.74
N ARG A 165 8.30 -13.44 -15.71
CA ARG A 165 8.99 -12.21 -16.08
C ARG A 165 8.97 -11.21 -14.93
N CYS A 166 10.14 -10.65 -14.65
CA CYS A 166 10.32 -9.63 -13.63
C CYS A 166 9.54 -8.37 -14.02
N ARG A 167 8.88 -7.75 -13.06
CA ARG A 167 8.25 -6.44 -13.24
C ARG A 167 8.98 -5.42 -12.40
N LEU A 168 9.01 -4.18 -12.88
CA LEU A 168 9.67 -3.08 -12.19
C LEU A 168 8.61 -2.06 -11.79
N TYR A 169 8.57 -1.72 -10.50
CA TYR A 169 7.59 -0.80 -9.95
C TYR A 169 8.24 0.52 -9.51
N ASP A 170 7.65 1.63 -9.91
CA ASP A 170 7.87 2.89 -9.23
C ASP A 170 6.88 2.97 -8.06
N VAL A 171 7.42 3.00 -6.85
CA VAL A 171 6.68 3.07 -5.59
C VAL A 171 6.71 4.50 -5.08
N TYR A 172 5.52 5.07 -4.89
CA TYR A 172 5.34 6.42 -4.38
C TYR A 172 4.65 6.36 -3.02
N MET A 173 5.19 7.08 -2.04
CA MET A 173 4.60 7.21 -0.72
C MET A 173 4.30 8.67 -0.41
N VAL A 174 3.02 8.97 -0.22
CA VAL A 174 2.52 10.31 0.10
C VAL A 174 1.92 10.33 1.50
N TYR A 175 1.85 11.50 2.11
CA TYR A 175 1.07 11.69 3.34
C TYR A 175 -0.39 11.99 3.00
N ASP A 176 -1.35 11.18 3.47
CA ASP A 176 -2.78 11.47 3.35
C ASP A 176 -3.22 12.34 4.53
N GLN A 177 -3.63 13.60 4.27
CA GLN A 177 -4.05 14.51 5.34
C GLN A 177 -5.37 14.09 6.00
N TYR A 178 -6.29 13.48 5.24
CA TYR A 178 -7.63 13.15 5.74
C TYR A 178 -7.57 11.96 6.71
N TYR A 179 -6.74 10.97 6.38
CA TYR A 179 -6.49 9.80 7.23
C TYR A 179 -5.31 9.97 8.19
N GLN A 180 -4.45 10.96 7.95
CA GLN A 180 -3.27 11.25 8.76
C GLN A 180 -2.27 10.08 8.78
N THR A 181 -2.09 9.43 7.63
CA THR A 181 -1.25 8.24 7.46
C THR A 181 -0.49 8.31 6.14
N PRO A 182 0.62 7.57 5.99
CA PRO A 182 1.22 7.34 4.68
C PRO A 182 0.25 6.58 3.76
N ARG A 183 0.36 6.78 2.46
CA ARG A 183 -0.41 6.09 1.41
C ARG A 183 0.52 5.71 0.26
N ILE A 184 0.39 4.48 -0.24
CA ILE A 184 1.19 3.96 -1.36
C ILE A 184 0.43 4.11 -2.67
N PHE A 185 1.17 4.47 -3.72
CA PHE A 185 0.79 4.38 -5.11
C PHE A 185 1.89 3.63 -5.87
N LEU A 186 1.48 2.78 -6.80
CA LEU A 186 2.34 1.91 -7.60
C LEU A 186 2.08 2.19 -9.07
N ILE A 187 3.16 2.26 -9.84
CA ILE A 187 3.13 2.24 -11.31
C ILE A 187 4.08 1.13 -11.76
N GLY A 188 3.53 0.14 -12.46
CA GLY A 188 4.28 -1.02 -12.90
C GLY A 188 4.77 -0.89 -14.33
N TYR A 189 5.93 -1.47 -14.60
CA TYR A 189 6.57 -1.57 -15.90
C TYR A 189 7.03 -3.00 -16.16
N ALA A 190 7.16 -3.36 -17.43
CA ALA A 190 7.86 -4.57 -17.84
C ALA A 190 9.36 -4.51 -17.45
N GLU A 191 10.10 -5.58 -17.77
CA GLU A 191 11.54 -5.74 -17.46
C GLU A 191 12.42 -4.60 -18.00
N ASP A 192 11.96 -3.88 -19.02
CA ASP A 192 12.66 -2.74 -19.62
C ASP A 192 12.56 -1.43 -18.83
N HIS A 193 11.74 -1.38 -17.78
CA HIS A 193 11.38 -0.16 -17.00
C HIS A 193 10.83 1.00 -17.86
N VAL A 194 10.28 0.69 -19.03
CA VAL A 194 9.77 1.68 -19.99
C VAL A 194 8.34 1.36 -20.39
N THR A 195 8.05 0.09 -20.68
CA THR A 195 6.72 -0.35 -21.12
C THR A 195 5.79 -0.45 -19.90
N PRO A 196 4.75 0.41 -19.80
CA PRO A 196 3.85 0.39 -18.64
C PRO A 196 2.99 -0.87 -18.64
N LEU A 197 2.77 -1.43 -17.45
CA LEU A 197 1.82 -2.53 -17.26
C LEU A 197 0.39 -2.02 -17.31
N THR A 198 -0.51 -2.89 -17.76
CA THR A 198 -1.95 -2.68 -17.62
C THR A 198 -2.37 -2.86 -16.16
N THR A 199 -3.53 -2.30 -15.80
CA THR A 199 -4.14 -2.52 -14.49
C THR A 199 -4.30 -4.01 -14.18
N SER A 200 -4.76 -4.81 -15.14
CA SER A 200 -4.97 -6.25 -14.95
C SER A 200 -3.66 -6.96 -14.60
N GLU A 201 -2.57 -6.62 -15.30
CA GLU A 201 -1.25 -7.17 -15.01
C GLU A 201 -0.80 -6.79 -13.59
N MET A 202 -0.91 -5.50 -13.21
CA MET A 202 -0.53 -5.08 -11.86
C MET A 202 -1.34 -5.76 -10.76
N MET A 203 -2.61 -6.09 -11.01
CA MET A 203 -3.45 -6.80 -10.05
C MET A 203 -3.00 -8.25 -9.81
N GLU A 204 -2.27 -8.87 -10.73
CA GLU A 204 -1.66 -10.20 -10.52
C GLU A 204 -0.60 -10.18 -9.40
N ASP A 205 0.02 -9.03 -9.15
CA ASP A 205 1.03 -8.84 -8.11
C ASP A 205 0.40 -8.49 -6.75
N VAL A 206 -0.90 -8.19 -6.72
CA VAL A 206 -1.66 -7.96 -5.49
C VAL A 206 -2.20 -9.28 -4.96
N TYR A 207 -2.05 -9.52 -3.65
CA TYR A 207 -2.59 -10.71 -3.02
C TYR A 207 -4.11 -10.81 -3.22
N PRO A 208 -4.68 -11.96 -3.64
CA PRO A 208 -6.06 -12.03 -4.11
C PRO A 208 -7.11 -11.43 -3.16
N VAL A 209 -6.98 -11.64 -1.85
CA VAL A 209 -7.92 -11.10 -0.84
C VAL A 209 -7.89 -9.56 -0.76
N ASN A 210 -6.79 -8.94 -1.18
CA ASN A 210 -6.56 -7.50 -1.10
C ASN A 210 -7.05 -6.75 -2.36
N ARG A 211 -7.24 -7.46 -3.48
CA ARG A 211 -7.60 -6.88 -4.79
C ARG A 211 -8.89 -6.08 -4.77
N GLU A 212 -9.93 -6.61 -4.12
CA GLU A 212 -11.27 -6.01 -4.09
C GLU A 212 -11.54 -5.23 -2.79
N ARG A 213 -10.60 -5.26 -1.83
CA ARG A 213 -10.83 -4.72 -0.49
C ARG A 213 -9.98 -3.50 -0.17
N THR A 214 -8.69 -3.59 -0.46
CA THR A 214 -7.70 -2.61 0.01
C THR A 214 -7.01 -1.90 -1.13
N VAL A 215 -7.07 -2.46 -2.33
CA VAL A 215 -6.46 -1.90 -3.52
C VAL A 215 -7.51 -1.20 -4.38
N SER A 216 -7.20 0.03 -4.81
CA SER A 216 -8.03 0.85 -5.66
C SER A 216 -7.20 1.50 -6.76
N ILE A 217 -7.87 1.91 -7.85
CA ILE A 217 -7.22 2.65 -8.93
C ILE A 217 -7.46 4.14 -8.69
N ASP A 218 -6.40 4.85 -8.30
CA ASP A 218 -6.47 6.26 -7.94
C ASP A 218 -5.42 7.09 -8.67
N PRO A 219 -5.74 8.35 -9.03
CA PRO A 219 -4.74 9.25 -9.57
C PRO A 219 -3.74 9.65 -8.49
N HIS A 220 -2.44 9.54 -8.77
CA HIS A 220 -1.41 10.05 -7.87
C HIS A 220 -1.55 11.57 -7.70
N PRO A 221 -1.56 12.12 -6.47
CA PRO A 221 -1.89 13.52 -6.22
C PRO A 221 -0.98 14.52 -6.92
N PHE A 222 0.30 14.16 -7.16
CA PHE A 222 1.28 15.02 -7.81
C PHE A 222 1.48 14.72 -9.30
N LEU A 223 1.31 13.46 -9.72
CA LEU A 223 1.61 13.04 -11.09
C LEU A 223 0.37 13.08 -11.97
N GLN A 224 -0.84 13.05 -11.38
CA GLN A 224 -2.13 12.95 -12.07
C GLN A 224 -2.23 11.72 -13.00
N ALA A 225 -1.36 10.75 -12.83
CA ALA A 225 -1.40 9.46 -13.51
C ALA A 225 -2.22 8.47 -12.67
N ALA A 226 -3.03 7.64 -13.34
CA ALA A 226 -3.73 6.54 -12.70
C ALA A 226 -2.72 5.51 -12.18
N CYS A 227 -2.86 5.12 -10.92
CA CYS A 227 -1.96 4.20 -10.23
C CYS A 227 -2.80 3.17 -9.47
N ILE A 228 -2.20 2.00 -9.23
CA ILE A 228 -2.69 1.12 -8.18
C ILE A 228 -2.34 1.77 -6.84
N SER A 229 -3.31 1.88 -5.94
CA SER A 229 -3.13 2.49 -4.63
C SER A 229 -3.68 1.60 -3.53
N ILE A 230 -2.96 1.52 -2.42
CA ILE A 230 -3.45 0.84 -1.22
C ILE A 230 -4.17 1.88 -0.36
N HIS A 231 -5.46 1.66 -0.14
CA HIS A 231 -6.36 2.66 0.41
C HIS A 231 -6.11 2.89 1.92
N PRO A 232 -5.94 4.17 2.35
CA PRO A 232 -5.40 4.49 3.67
C PRO A 232 -6.34 4.33 4.87
N CYS A 233 -7.61 3.97 4.66
CA CYS A 233 -8.62 4.00 5.73
C CYS A 233 -8.30 3.14 6.96
N ARG A 234 -7.63 2.01 6.76
CA ARG A 234 -7.25 1.08 7.83
C ARG A 234 -5.80 1.24 8.28
N HIS A 235 -5.00 2.09 7.63
CA HIS A 235 -3.56 2.17 7.90
C HIS A 235 -3.24 2.56 9.35
N ALA A 236 -3.98 3.52 9.91
CA ALA A 236 -3.79 3.97 11.29
C ALA A 236 -4.10 2.83 12.27
N GLU A 237 -5.22 2.15 12.04
CA GLU A 237 -5.66 1.02 12.86
C GLU A 237 -4.64 -0.12 12.80
N THR A 238 -4.19 -0.51 11.61
CA THR A 238 -3.22 -1.61 11.46
C THR A 238 -1.86 -1.27 12.05
N MET A 239 -1.34 -0.06 11.82
CA MET A 239 -0.08 0.37 12.45
C MET A 239 -0.18 0.35 13.98
N ARG A 240 -1.29 0.83 14.55
CA ARG A 240 -1.52 0.78 15.99
C ARG A 240 -1.54 -0.65 16.52
N ARG A 241 -2.27 -1.56 15.84
CA ARG A 241 -2.32 -2.98 16.21
C ARG A 241 -0.92 -3.60 16.19
N MET A 242 -0.14 -3.39 15.13
CA MET A 242 1.24 -3.90 15.06
C MET A 242 2.11 -3.43 16.25
N ILE A 243 2.03 -2.16 16.63
CA ILE A 243 2.74 -1.61 17.80
C ILE A 243 2.27 -2.29 19.09
N GLN A 244 0.97 -2.58 19.23
CA GLN A 244 0.42 -3.29 20.39
C GLN A 244 0.95 -4.73 20.47
N HIS A 245 1.01 -5.45 19.35
CA HIS A 245 1.61 -6.80 19.32
C HIS A 245 3.10 -6.79 19.65
N MET A 246 3.86 -5.81 19.15
CA MET A 246 5.27 -5.64 19.52
C MET A 246 5.43 -5.35 21.02
N LYS A 247 4.57 -4.47 21.55
CA LYS A 247 4.54 -4.14 22.98
C LYS A 247 4.31 -5.38 23.83
N GLN A 248 3.31 -6.19 23.49
CA GLN A 248 3.00 -7.43 24.20
C GLN A 248 4.19 -8.40 24.18
N ARG A 249 4.78 -8.66 23.01
CA ARG A 249 5.98 -9.52 22.88
C ARG A 249 7.17 -9.01 23.70
N PHE A 250 7.34 -7.69 23.77
CA PHE A 250 8.39 -7.07 24.58
C PHE A 250 8.13 -7.25 26.08
N GLU A 251 6.90 -7.02 26.55
CA GLU A 251 6.51 -7.15 27.96
C GLU A 251 6.57 -8.61 28.46
N GLU A 252 6.31 -9.59 27.59
CA GLU A 252 6.44 -11.02 27.92
C GLU A 252 7.90 -11.47 28.11
N SER A 253 8.85 -10.79 27.45
CA SER A 253 10.27 -11.15 27.45
C SER A 253 11.16 -10.24 28.29
N SER A 254 10.65 -9.08 28.73
CA SER A 254 11.41 -8.04 29.42
C SER A 254 11.07 -7.96 30.91
N PRO A 255 11.96 -7.40 31.76
CA PRO A 255 11.65 -7.15 33.16
C PRO A 255 10.42 -6.24 33.31
N GLU A 256 9.61 -6.43 34.36
CA GLU A 256 8.39 -5.63 34.63
C GLU A 256 8.63 -4.10 34.67
N THR A 257 9.87 -3.66 34.92
CA THR A 257 10.25 -2.24 34.95
C THR A 257 10.54 -1.64 33.57
N ALA A 258 10.71 -2.46 32.54
CA ALA A 258 11.04 -2.01 31.20
C ALA A 258 9.78 -1.49 30.49
N LYS A 259 9.82 -0.23 30.03
CA LYS A 259 8.72 0.37 29.27
C LYS A 259 9.00 0.26 27.77
N PHE A 260 8.11 -0.40 27.04
CA PHE A 260 8.15 -0.41 25.58
C PHE A 260 7.69 0.95 25.02
N VAL A 261 8.48 1.49 24.09
CA VAL A 261 8.12 2.67 23.29
C VAL A 261 8.65 2.47 21.89
N PHE A 262 7.74 2.37 20.90
CA PHE A 262 8.13 2.30 19.50
C PHE A 262 8.71 3.66 19.04
N PRO A 263 9.88 3.71 18.39
CA PRO A 263 10.43 4.97 17.91
C PRO A 263 9.66 5.49 16.69
N THR A 264 8.99 6.64 16.79
CA THR A 264 8.15 7.18 15.69
C THR A 264 8.91 7.45 14.38
N HIS A 265 10.21 7.78 14.45
CA HIS A 265 11.04 7.92 13.25
C HIS A 265 11.22 6.60 12.48
N MET A 266 10.86 5.46 13.07
CA MET A 266 10.83 4.16 12.40
C MET A 266 9.46 3.82 11.78
N ALA A 267 8.47 4.71 11.85
CA ALA A 267 7.08 4.43 11.45
C ALA A 267 6.95 4.01 9.98
N LEU A 268 7.78 4.55 9.06
CA LEU A 268 7.70 4.15 7.65
C LEU A 268 8.25 2.75 7.38
N PHE A 269 9.16 2.23 8.21
CA PHE A 269 9.59 0.84 8.11
C PHE A 269 8.48 -0.11 8.58
N LEU A 270 7.79 0.24 9.66
CA LEU A 270 6.60 -0.49 10.12
C LEU A 270 5.51 -0.45 9.04
N PHE A 271 5.31 0.71 8.42
CA PHE A 271 4.35 0.88 7.33
C PHE A 271 4.73 0.07 6.09
N LEU A 272 6.00 0.02 5.68
CA LEU A 272 6.44 -0.82 4.56
C LEU A 272 6.26 -2.31 4.86
N LYS A 273 6.53 -2.76 6.09
CA LYS A 273 6.26 -4.13 6.54
C LYS A 273 4.77 -4.48 6.46
N PHE A 274 3.92 -3.51 6.77
CA PHE A 274 2.48 -3.64 6.58
C PHE A 274 2.10 -3.72 5.10
N ILE A 275 2.65 -2.87 4.25
CA ILE A 275 2.37 -2.87 2.81
C ILE A 275 2.81 -4.16 2.14
N SER A 276 3.93 -4.76 2.56
CA SER A 276 4.37 -6.07 2.07
C SER A 276 3.43 -7.21 2.42
N SER A 277 2.45 -7.03 3.33
CA SER A 277 1.40 -8.04 3.52
C SER A 277 0.34 -8.01 2.41
N ALA A 278 0.07 -6.84 1.82
CA ALA A 278 -0.94 -6.69 0.76
C ALA A 278 -0.34 -6.92 -0.64
N VAL A 279 0.93 -6.52 -0.84
CA VAL A 279 1.67 -6.67 -2.10
C VAL A 279 3.05 -7.26 -1.79
N PRO A 280 3.11 -8.58 -1.50
CA PRO A 280 4.32 -9.22 -0.97
C PRO A 280 5.44 -9.37 -1.99
N SER A 281 5.11 -9.41 -3.28
CA SER A 281 6.06 -9.74 -4.34
C SER A 281 6.98 -8.58 -4.73
N ILE A 282 6.67 -7.35 -4.33
CA ILE A 282 7.52 -6.17 -4.59
C ILE A 282 8.60 -6.07 -3.50
N GLU A 283 9.85 -6.03 -3.92
CA GLU A 283 10.96 -5.77 -3.00
C GLU A 283 11.04 -4.27 -2.68
N TYR A 284 10.60 -3.87 -1.49
CA TYR A 284 10.68 -2.48 -1.01
C TYR A 284 12.06 -2.09 -0.44
N ASP A 285 13.03 -3.00 -0.59
CA ASP A 285 14.30 -3.13 0.14
C ASP A 285 14.12 -3.08 1.67
N LEU A 286 13.98 -4.25 2.31
CA LEU A 286 14.06 -4.46 3.76
C LEU A 286 15.36 -5.24 4.12
N SER A 287 16.48 -4.93 3.45
CA SER A 287 17.78 -5.65 3.58
C SER A 287 18.45 -5.61 4.96
N THR A 288 17.91 -4.86 5.89
CA THR A 288 18.18 -5.08 7.31
C THR A 288 16.95 -5.75 7.87
N GLY A 289 17.10 -6.94 8.46
CA GLY A 289 16.14 -7.41 9.44
C GLY A 289 16.09 -6.36 10.56
N ILE A 290 15.32 -5.29 10.33
CA ILE A 290 15.02 -4.32 11.35
C ILE A 290 14.17 -5.14 12.30
N ASP A 291 14.81 -5.57 13.38
CA ASP A 291 14.13 -6.16 14.54
C ASP A 291 13.20 -5.08 15.08
N ILE A 292 12.03 -5.00 14.44
CA ILE A 292 10.84 -4.28 14.87
C ILE A 292 10.08 -5.27 15.77
#